data_AF-A0A8H4SVE5-F1
#
_entry.id   AF-A0A8H4SVE5-F1
#
_cell.length_a   1.000
_cell.length_b   1.000
_cell.length_c   1.000
_cell.angle_alpha   90.00
_cell.angle_beta   90.00
_cell.angle_gamma   90.00
#
_symmetry.space_group_name_H-M   'P 1'
#
loop_
_entity.id
_entity.type
_entity.pdbx_description
1 polymer ?
#
loop_
_entity_poly.entity_id
_entity_poly.type
_entity_poly.pdbx_seq_one_letter_code
_entity_poly.pdbx_strand_id
1 'polypeptide(L)'
;MSNTNPNLPTPTIDKTTYYDVASKQLNLVISYPSGISSWPKDIIVYLITPPSTSPNKVGNGPPTFPANSNTGTMVMPLALTSPYQGGQLTVASLDASWDSSTPSDPWQIPAFNSSPFTSAPVASFTSLGSVEVTWTWIPDMGATAQQVTLTIAGQSPIATIVKKPTATANFTMAQANNLFTPGLSVIIQCTPITPGLWATPVKTTFHIPKSTYRTPFPLNASPPISSECTMTSLWAQGSNTMQAWWETPAGAIQTAQFPLGEFQQQSEQFSNASTVPVTGSCLASIYASATNQQVWWITATGAIDGQVNSGKGWASPGTGPGEAYPFNQPGVATTGNGGSVASLLLEGNNGIILFWVDPKGGIGSCRWSSSSGWQAVSNALPPGTVSATTQLTTLSMGSNAYLFCVAADGSIVCGNWSDASSATLGLMSQSVVAPAGSAAPAGGLVSISVSAQEMAIFWATPKNNIEMALLFAGASFRNIQRPLTVPQSVLAGTGIAVYSEEAN
;
A
#
# COMPACT_ATOMS: atom_id res chain seq x y z
N MET A 1 -43.69 0.12 -52.55
CA MET A 1 -44.75 -0.91 -52.54
C MET A 1 -44.05 -2.23 -52.79
N SER A 2 -43.58 -2.91 -51.75
CA SER A 2 -42.99 -4.25 -51.87
C SER A 2 -44.14 -5.23 -52.04
N ASN A 3 -44.15 -6.00 -53.13
CA ASN A 3 -45.10 -7.09 -53.30
C ASN A 3 -44.85 -8.09 -52.19
N THR A 4 -45.80 -8.21 -51.27
CA THR A 4 -45.79 -9.28 -50.28
C THR A 4 -46.19 -10.57 -50.98
N ASN A 5 -45.31 -11.56 -51.00
CA ASN A 5 -45.64 -12.89 -51.54
C ASN A 5 -46.34 -13.71 -50.45
N PRO A 6 -47.66 -13.96 -50.55
CA PRO A 6 -48.41 -14.66 -49.51
C PRO A 6 -48.01 -16.14 -49.39
N ASN A 7 -47.25 -16.67 -50.36
CA ASN A 7 -46.75 -18.04 -50.35
C ASN A 7 -45.38 -18.19 -49.67
N LEU A 8 -44.74 -17.10 -49.24
CA LEU A 8 -43.51 -17.16 -48.46
C LEU A 8 -43.84 -17.27 -46.96
N PRO A 9 -43.21 -18.20 -46.23
CA PRO A 9 -43.43 -18.33 -44.80
C PRO A 9 -42.85 -17.12 -44.05
N THR A 10 -43.54 -16.69 -42.99
CA THR A 10 -43.04 -15.68 -42.06
C THR A 10 -42.04 -16.31 -41.08
N PRO A 11 -40.81 -15.78 -40.97
CA PRO A 11 -39.86 -16.24 -39.97
C PRO A 11 -40.23 -15.76 -38.56
N THR A 12 -39.84 -16.52 -37.56
CA THR A 12 -39.82 -16.07 -36.15
C THR A 12 -38.37 -15.94 -35.69
N ILE A 13 -38.03 -14.84 -35.02
CA ILE A 13 -36.72 -14.65 -34.40
C ILE A 13 -36.66 -15.48 -33.11
N ASP A 14 -35.71 -16.40 -33.02
CA ASP A 14 -35.54 -17.26 -31.86
C ASP A 14 -34.88 -16.51 -30.69
N LYS A 15 -35.24 -16.91 -29.47
CA LYS A 15 -34.69 -16.35 -28.21
C LYS A 15 -33.16 -16.49 -28.07
N THR A 16 -32.54 -17.38 -28.83
CA THR A 16 -31.09 -17.61 -28.86
C THR A 16 -30.33 -16.63 -29.76
N THR A 17 -31.04 -15.77 -30.51
CA THR A 17 -30.44 -14.64 -31.24
C THR A 17 -29.67 -13.73 -30.28
N TYR A 18 -28.47 -13.30 -30.68
CA TYR A 18 -27.65 -12.38 -29.87
C TYR A 18 -26.78 -11.46 -30.73
N TYR A 19 -26.32 -10.36 -30.14
CA TYR A 19 -25.38 -9.43 -30.76
C TYR A 19 -24.02 -9.52 -30.06
N ASP A 20 -22.95 -9.73 -30.83
CA ASP A 20 -21.58 -9.72 -30.34
C ASP A 20 -21.00 -8.31 -30.45
N VAL A 21 -20.80 -7.68 -29.29
CA VAL A 21 -20.25 -6.33 -29.14
C VAL A 21 -18.80 -6.25 -29.60
N ALA A 22 -17.99 -7.28 -29.34
CA ALA A 22 -16.56 -7.25 -29.62
C ALA A 22 -16.29 -7.28 -31.13
N SER A 23 -17.03 -8.11 -31.86
CA SER A 23 -16.90 -8.25 -33.31
C SER A 23 -17.85 -7.34 -34.11
N LYS A 24 -18.80 -6.66 -33.45
CA LYS A 24 -19.86 -5.84 -34.06
C LYS A 24 -20.73 -6.66 -35.04
N GLN A 25 -21.08 -7.89 -34.66
CA GLN A 25 -21.85 -8.83 -35.48
C GLN A 25 -23.16 -9.25 -34.82
N LEU A 26 -24.24 -9.32 -35.61
CA LEU A 26 -25.50 -9.94 -35.21
C LEU A 26 -25.45 -11.43 -35.56
N ASN A 27 -25.66 -12.28 -34.55
CA ASN A 27 -25.85 -13.72 -34.70
C ASN A 27 -27.35 -14.01 -34.62
N LEU A 28 -27.99 -14.01 -35.79
CA LEU A 28 -29.42 -14.17 -35.96
C LEU A 28 -29.79 -15.65 -36.02
N VAL A 29 -30.76 -16.06 -35.21
CA VAL A 29 -31.37 -17.39 -35.25
C VAL A 29 -32.84 -17.23 -35.60
N ILE A 30 -33.27 -17.86 -36.68
CA ILE A 30 -34.65 -17.81 -37.18
C ILE A 30 -35.25 -19.20 -37.28
N SER A 31 -36.55 -19.29 -37.02
CA SER A 31 -37.30 -20.54 -37.09
C SER A 31 -38.54 -20.39 -37.96
N TYR A 32 -38.89 -21.47 -38.64
CA TYR A 32 -40.06 -21.56 -39.50
C TYR A 32 -41.05 -22.63 -39.03
N PRO A 33 -42.37 -22.47 -39.31
CA PRO A 33 -43.36 -23.53 -39.12
C PRO A 33 -43.02 -24.83 -39.86
N SER A 34 -43.51 -25.97 -39.37
CA SER A 34 -43.38 -27.25 -40.09
C SER A 34 -44.31 -27.32 -41.32
N GLY A 35 -43.89 -28.08 -42.34
CA GLY A 35 -44.71 -28.36 -43.53
C GLY A 35 -44.66 -27.31 -44.65
N ILE A 36 -43.61 -26.49 -44.72
CA ILE A 36 -43.45 -25.45 -45.74
C ILE A 36 -42.99 -26.04 -47.08
N SER A 37 -43.65 -25.63 -48.16
CA SER A 37 -43.36 -26.04 -49.54
C SER A 37 -42.36 -25.12 -50.27
N SER A 38 -42.17 -23.88 -49.79
CA SER A 38 -41.35 -22.83 -50.38
C SER A 38 -40.32 -22.31 -49.37
N TRP A 39 -39.06 -22.70 -49.55
CA TRP A 39 -37.97 -22.24 -48.68
C TRP A 39 -37.43 -20.88 -49.13
N PRO A 40 -37.15 -19.96 -48.19
CA PRO A 40 -36.57 -18.66 -48.49
C PRO A 40 -35.18 -18.81 -49.10
N LYS A 41 -34.81 -17.90 -50.00
CA LYS A 41 -33.46 -17.81 -50.56
C LYS A 41 -32.56 -16.88 -49.75
N ASP A 42 -33.16 -15.86 -49.14
CA ASP A 42 -32.46 -14.81 -48.40
C ASP A 42 -33.37 -14.29 -47.27
N ILE A 43 -32.79 -13.61 -46.29
CA ILE A 43 -33.47 -12.96 -45.18
C ILE A 43 -33.07 -11.51 -45.17
N ILE A 44 -34.07 -10.62 -45.18
CA ILE A 44 -33.85 -9.20 -44.97
C ILE A 44 -34.05 -8.85 -43.49
N VAL A 45 -33.12 -8.07 -42.95
CA VAL A 45 -33.14 -7.61 -41.57
C VAL A 45 -33.44 -6.12 -41.56
N TYR A 46 -34.47 -5.74 -40.80
CA TYR A 46 -34.85 -4.35 -40.57
C TYR A 46 -34.63 -3.97 -39.12
N LEU A 47 -34.23 -2.71 -38.92
CA LEU A 47 -34.03 -2.09 -37.62
C LEU A 47 -35.04 -0.97 -37.43
N ILE A 48 -35.76 -1.03 -36.32
CA ILE A 48 -36.74 -0.06 -35.88
C ILE A 48 -36.11 0.70 -34.72
N THR A 49 -35.96 2.02 -34.85
CA THR A 49 -35.27 2.86 -33.86
C THR A 49 -36.21 3.91 -33.28
N PRO A 50 -36.46 3.93 -31.97
CA PRO A 50 -37.26 4.98 -31.34
C PRO A 50 -36.73 6.39 -31.65
N PRO A 51 -37.60 7.39 -31.87
CA PRO A 51 -39.07 7.33 -31.84
C PRO A 51 -39.71 6.88 -33.16
N SER A 52 -38.91 6.56 -34.19
CA SER A 52 -39.41 6.11 -35.49
C SER A 52 -40.05 4.72 -35.40
N THR A 53 -41.25 4.58 -35.95
CA THR A 53 -41.92 3.29 -36.15
C THR A 53 -41.63 2.69 -37.53
N SER A 54 -40.92 3.42 -38.39
CA SER A 54 -40.57 2.96 -39.74
C SER A 54 -39.34 2.03 -39.70
N PRO A 55 -39.44 0.78 -40.17
CA PRO A 55 -38.31 -0.14 -40.25
C PRO A 55 -37.31 0.30 -41.33
N ASN A 56 -36.04 0.38 -40.99
CA ASN A 56 -34.95 0.66 -41.94
C ASN A 56 -34.20 -0.64 -42.27
N LYS A 57 -33.97 -0.93 -43.54
CA LYS A 57 -33.17 -2.10 -43.94
C LYS A 57 -31.74 -1.92 -43.46
N VAL A 58 -31.23 -2.87 -42.67
CA VAL A 58 -29.83 -2.89 -42.18
C VAL A 58 -28.97 -3.96 -42.82
N GLY A 59 -29.58 -4.94 -43.50
CA GLY A 59 -28.87 -5.88 -44.35
C GLY A 59 -29.73 -7.03 -44.81
N ASN A 60 -29.11 -7.97 -45.51
CA ASN A 60 -29.67 -9.25 -45.90
C ASN A 60 -28.56 -10.31 -46.05
N GLY A 61 -28.93 -11.58 -45.99
CA GLY A 61 -28.04 -12.70 -46.26
C GLY A 61 -28.73 -14.07 -46.15
N PRO A 62 -28.17 -15.09 -46.81
CA PRO A 62 -28.75 -16.42 -46.83
C PRO A 62 -28.61 -17.09 -45.45
N PRO A 63 -29.70 -17.61 -44.86
CA PRO A 63 -29.64 -18.38 -43.63
C PRO A 63 -29.10 -19.79 -43.91
N THR A 64 -28.33 -20.34 -42.97
CA THR A 64 -27.84 -21.73 -43.03
C THR A 64 -28.73 -22.61 -42.17
N PHE A 65 -29.31 -23.65 -42.76
CA PHE A 65 -30.15 -24.63 -42.06
C PHE A 65 -29.39 -25.95 -41.86
N PRO A 66 -29.33 -26.49 -40.63
CA PRO A 66 -28.94 -27.87 -40.40
C PRO A 66 -29.88 -28.85 -41.12
N ALA A 67 -29.38 -30.04 -41.45
CA ALA A 67 -30.19 -31.08 -42.07
C ALA A 67 -31.42 -31.40 -41.21
N ASN A 68 -32.60 -31.43 -41.83
CA ASN A 68 -33.89 -31.70 -41.19
C ASN A 68 -34.29 -30.70 -40.07
N SER A 69 -33.78 -29.48 -40.11
CA SER A 69 -34.12 -28.40 -39.16
C SER A 69 -34.94 -27.29 -39.84
N ASN A 70 -35.95 -26.80 -39.13
CA ASN A 70 -36.67 -25.58 -39.52
C ASN A 70 -36.07 -24.31 -38.90
N THR A 71 -35.00 -24.46 -38.13
CA THR A 71 -34.24 -23.37 -37.52
C THR A 71 -32.94 -23.18 -38.28
N GLY A 72 -32.68 -21.94 -38.71
CA GLY A 72 -31.48 -21.54 -39.44
C GLY A 72 -30.75 -20.40 -38.74
N THR A 73 -29.47 -20.27 -39.04
CA THR A 73 -28.61 -19.21 -38.48
C THR A 73 -28.03 -18.32 -39.57
N MET A 74 -27.80 -17.05 -39.23
CA MET A 74 -27.17 -16.07 -40.09
C MET A 74 -26.29 -15.16 -39.23
N VAL A 75 -25.06 -14.92 -39.68
CA VAL A 75 -24.16 -13.95 -39.05
C VAL A 75 -23.98 -12.79 -40.00
N MET A 76 -24.19 -11.56 -39.51
CA MET A 76 -23.99 -10.36 -40.32
C MET A 76 -23.33 -9.22 -39.53
N PRO A 77 -22.51 -8.39 -40.19
CA PRO A 77 -22.02 -7.17 -39.58
C PRO A 77 -23.19 -6.22 -39.31
N LEU A 78 -23.28 -5.69 -38.09
CA LEU A 78 -24.28 -4.71 -37.71
C LEU A 78 -23.61 -3.68 -36.80
N ALA A 79 -23.38 -2.47 -37.31
CA ALA A 79 -22.77 -1.41 -36.51
C ALA A 79 -23.85 -0.65 -35.73
N LEU A 80 -23.94 -0.90 -34.43
CA LEU A 80 -24.85 -0.16 -33.56
C LEU A 80 -24.16 1.12 -33.03
N THR A 81 -24.65 2.29 -33.45
CA THR A 81 -24.35 3.64 -32.93
C THR A 81 -25.26 4.00 -31.74
N SER A 82 -24.95 5.07 -31.01
CA SER A 82 -25.71 5.53 -29.83
C SER A 82 -27.24 5.74 -29.96
N PRO A 83 -27.88 5.98 -31.14
CA PRO A 83 -29.34 6.12 -31.25
C PRO A 83 -30.14 4.81 -31.24
N TYR A 84 -29.51 3.64 -31.08
CA TYR A 84 -30.22 2.34 -31.06
C TYR A 84 -30.80 1.96 -29.68
N GLN A 85 -30.96 2.93 -28.78
CA GLN A 85 -31.57 2.74 -27.47
C GLN A 85 -33.00 2.18 -27.61
N GLY A 86 -33.22 0.94 -27.17
CA GLY A 86 -34.54 0.29 -27.27
C GLY A 86 -34.96 -0.06 -28.70
N GLY A 87 -34.02 -0.20 -29.63
CA GLY A 87 -34.28 -0.62 -31.01
C GLY A 87 -34.82 -2.05 -31.09
N GLN A 88 -35.65 -2.30 -32.10
CA GLN A 88 -36.24 -3.62 -32.38
C GLN A 88 -35.77 -4.11 -33.74
N LEU A 89 -35.53 -5.41 -33.86
CA LEU A 89 -35.26 -6.05 -35.15
C LEU A 89 -36.52 -6.79 -35.62
N THR A 90 -36.84 -6.66 -36.89
CA THR A 90 -37.80 -7.54 -37.57
C THR A 90 -37.17 -8.10 -38.83
N VAL A 91 -37.53 -9.32 -39.19
CA VAL A 91 -36.97 -10.02 -40.35
C VAL A 91 -38.06 -10.50 -41.29
N ALA A 92 -37.77 -10.55 -42.59
CA ALA A 92 -38.68 -11.10 -43.59
C ALA A 92 -37.93 -12.05 -44.53
N SER A 93 -38.63 -13.09 -44.99
CA SER A 93 -38.15 -14.00 -46.03
C SER A 93 -38.12 -13.31 -47.38
N LEU A 94 -37.14 -13.65 -48.22
CA LEU A 94 -37.08 -13.25 -49.63
C LEU A 94 -37.06 -14.49 -50.53
N ASP A 95 -37.83 -14.44 -51.62
CA ASP A 95 -37.71 -15.41 -52.72
C ASP A 95 -36.67 -14.96 -53.77
N ALA A 96 -36.54 -15.74 -54.84
CA ALA A 96 -35.62 -15.45 -55.94
C ALA A 96 -36.03 -14.18 -56.75
N SER A 97 -37.26 -13.71 -56.59
CA SER A 97 -37.82 -12.53 -57.24
C SER A 97 -37.65 -11.26 -56.39
N TRP A 98 -37.07 -11.39 -55.19
CA TRP A 98 -36.97 -10.34 -54.16
C TRP A 98 -38.31 -9.88 -53.58
N ASP A 99 -39.36 -10.69 -53.75
CA ASP A 99 -40.63 -10.45 -53.06
C ASP A 99 -40.49 -10.94 -51.61
N SER A 100 -41.06 -10.18 -50.66
CA SER A 100 -40.89 -10.45 -49.23
C SER A 100 -42.10 -11.14 -48.61
N SER A 101 -41.89 -11.95 -47.57
CA SER A 101 -42.98 -12.35 -46.67
C SER A 101 -43.50 -11.15 -45.88
N THR A 102 -44.56 -11.36 -45.10
CA THR A 102 -44.84 -10.48 -43.96
C THR A 102 -43.66 -10.47 -42.98
N PRO A 103 -43.30 -9.33 -42.38
CA PRO A 103 -42.24 -9.26 -41.38
C PRO A 103 -42.59 -10.05 -40.10
N SER A 104 -41.56 -10.53 -39.40
CA SER A 104 -41.70 -11.17 -38.09
C SER A 104 -42.19 -10.19 -37.03
N ASP A 105 -42.67 -10.73 -35.91
CA ASP A 105 -42.83 -9.94 -34.70
C ASP A 105 -41.48 -9.27 -34.33
N PRO A 106 -41.49 -8.02 -33.84
CA PRO A 106 -40.26 -7.32 -33.47
C PRO A 106 -39.57 -7.98 -32.28
N TRP A 107 -38.31 -8.36 -32.48
CA TRP A 107 -37.41 -8.82 -31.43
C TRP A 107 -36.71 -7.63 -30.79
N GLN A 108 -36.82 -7.50 -29.46
CA GLN A 108 -36.12 -6.46 -28.72
C GLN A 108 -34.63 -6.78 -28.68
N ILE A 109 -33.78 -5.82 -29.05
CA ILE A 109 -32.33 -5.97 -28.87
C ILE A 109 -32.07 -6.01 -27.34
N PRO A 110 -31.52 -7.12 -26.78
CA PRO A 110 -31.23 -7.22 -25.37
C PRO A 110 -30.25 -6.13 -24.93
N ALA A 111 -30.41 -5.63 -23.71
CA ALA A 111 -29.44 -4.73 -23.13
C ALA A 111 -28.06 -5.41 -23.02
N PHE A 112 -26.99 -4.74 -23.44
CA PHE A 112 -25.63 -5.27 -23.34
C PHE A 112 -25.26 -5.51 -21.87
N ASN A 113 -25.01 -6.77 -21.52
CA ASN A 113 -24.72 -7.24 -20.16
C ASN A 113 -23.22 -7.50 -19.92
N SER A 114 -22.32 -7.09 -20.82
CA SER A 114 -20.89 -7.24 -20.64
C SER A 114 -20.29 -6.15 -19.75
N SER A 115 -19.45 -6.58 -18.81
CA SER A 115 -18.62 -5.73 -17.93
C SER A 115 -17.91 -4.62 -18.71
N PRO A 116 -17.77 -3.39 -18.16
CA PRO A 116 -17.10 -2.30 -18.84
C PRO A 116 -15.56 -2.42 -18.86
N PHE A 117 -15.01 -3.54 -18.36
CA PHE A 117 -13.58 -3.77 -18.22
C PHE A 117 -13.09 -4.92 -19.10
N THR A 118 -11.89 -4.77 -19.67
CA THR A 118 -11.17 -5.89 -20.32
C THR A 118 -10.56 -6.87 -19.31
N SER A 119 -10.45 -6.47 -18.03
CA SER A 119 -9.95 -7.27 -16.92
C SER A 119 -10.65 -6.90 -15.61
N ALA A 120 -10.72 -7.82 -14.64
CA ALA A 120 -11.22 -7.48 -13.32
C ALA A 120 -10.37 -6.34 -12.69
N PRO A 121 -10.98 -5.41 -11.92
CA PRO A 121 -10.22 -4.42 -11.18
C PRO A 121 -9.27 -5.09 -10.18
N VAL A 122 -8.04 -4.57 -10.09
CA VAL A 122 -7.01 -5.05 -9.16
C VAL A 122 -6.80 -3.99 -8.08
N ALA A 123 -6.76 -4.40 -6.83
CA ALA A 123 -6.51 -3.51 -5.69
C ALA A 123 -5.17 -3.84 -5.03
N SER A 124 -4.49 -2.81 -4.52
CA SER A 124 -3.21 -2.92 -3.83
C SER A 124 -3.05 -1.81 -2.79
N PHE A 125 -2.12 -1.98 -1.86
CA PHE A 125 -1.76 -0.92 -0.92
C PHE A 125 -0.74 0.04 -1.54
N THR A 126 -0.97 1.32 -1.31
CA THR A 126 0.02 2.39 -1.56
C THR A 126 1.06 2.43 -0.42
N SER A 127 2.15 3.17 -0.64
CA SER A 127 3.15 3.46 0.39
C SER A 127 2.57 4.07 1.67
N LEU A 128 1.45 4.80 1.56
CA LEU A 128 0.75 5.44 2.68
C LEU A 128 -0.36 4.57 3.29
N GLY A 129 -0.47 3.29 2.92
CA GLY A 129 -1.49 2.36 3.45
C GLY A 129 -2.90 2.59 2.93
N SER A 130 -3.04 3.52 2.00
CA SER A 130 -4.27 3.73 1.24
C SER A 130 -4.45 2.61 0.22
N VAL A 131 -5.68 2.31 -0.17
CA VAL A 131 -5.97 1.29 -1.19
C VAL A 131 -6.06 1.97 -2.55
N GLU A 132 -5.17 1.57 -3.46
CA GLU A 132 -5.24 1.94 -4.88
C GLU A 132 -5.92 0.80 -5.66
N VAL A 133 -6.91 1.17 -6.46
CA VAL A 133 -7.63 0.28 -7.37
C VAL A 133 -7.29 0.67 -8.80
N THR A 134 -6.92 -0.31 -9.61
CA THR A 134 -6.52 -0.14 -11.02
C THR A 134 -7.36 -1.03 -11.94
N TRP A 135 -7.66 -0.56 -13.15
CA TRP A 135 -8.39 -1.33 -14.17
C TRP A 135 -7.99 -0.88 -15.58
N THR A 136 -8.52 -1.56 -16.60
CA THR A 136 -8.34 -1.16 -18.00
C THR A 136 -9.70 -0.89 -18.65
N TRP A 137 -9.81 0.26 -19.34
CA TRP A 137 -10.99 0.61 -20.11
C TRP A 137 -11.08 -0.23 -21.39
N ILE A 138 -12.29 -0.67 -21.75
CA ILE A 138 -12.52 -1.21 -23.09
C ILE A 138 -12.40 -0.06 -24.12
N PRO A 139 -11.58 -0.21 -25.17
CA PRO A 139 -11.50 0.75 -26.27
C PRO A 139 -12.89 1.06 -26.86
N ASP A 140 -13.10 2.30 -27.30
CA ASP A 140 -14.34 2.74 -28.00
C ASP A 140 -15.66 2.66 -27.22
N MET A 141 -15.64 2.38 -25.91
CA MET A 141 -16.86 2.51 -25.09
C MET A 141 -17.20 3.95 -24.73
N GLY A 142 -18.50 4.28 -24.78
CA GLY A 142 -19.05 5.62 -24.55
C GLY A 142 -19.12 6.08 -23.09
N ALA A 143 -18.66 5.26 -22.12
CA ALA A 143 -18.62 5.67 -20.72
C ALA A 143 -17.55 6.76 -20.51
N THR A 144 -17.99 7.95 -20.08
CA THR A 144 -17.11 9.10 -19.80
C THR A 144 -16.70 9.18 -18.33
N ALA A 145 -17.47 8.57 -17.43
CA ALA A 145 -17.21 8.54 -16.00
C ALA A 145 -17.72 7.24 -15.34
N GLN A 146 -17.07 6.84 -14.25
CA GLN A 146 -17.44 5.72 -13.39
C GLN A 146 -17.41 6.15 -11.93
N GLN A 147 -18.34 5.61 -11.15
CA GLN A 147 -18.34 5.67 -9.70
C GLN A 147 -17.69 4.39 -9.19
N VAL A 148 -16.58 4.56 -8.47
CA VAL A 148 -15.92 3.47 -7.75
C VAL A 148 -16.32 3.60 -6.29
N THR A 149 -16.97 2.58 -5.76
CA THR A 149 -17.46 2.52 -4.39
C THR A 149 -16.67 1.47 -3.62
N LEU A 150 -16.11 1.86 -2.48
CA LEU A 150 -15.47 0.98 -1.51
C LEU A 150 -16.41 0.76 -0.32
N THR A 151 -16.63 -0.50 0.03
CA THR A 151 -17.49 -0.92 1.14
C THR A 151 -16.68 -1.71 2.16
N ILE A 152 -16.67 -1.20 3.39
CA ILE A 152 -16.12 -1.87 4.59
C ILE A 152 -17.31 -2.33 5.44
N ALA A 153 -17.28 -3.56 5.94
CA ALA A 153 -18.37 -4.08 6.76
C ALA A 153 -18.63 -3.19 7.99
N GLY A 154 -19.89 -2.79 8.19
CA GLY A 154 -20.30 -1.92 9.30
C GLY A 154 -20.00 -0.43 9.10
N GLN A 155 -19.51 0.00 7.93
CA GLN A 155 -19.26 1.40 7.59
C GLN A 155 -20.15 1.87 6.44
N SER A 156 -20.30 3.20 6.33
CA SER A 156 -20.93 3.80 5.15
C SER A 156 -20.00 3.63 3.93
N PRO A 157 -20.54 3.26 2.76
CA PRO A 157 -19.73 3.13 1.55
C PRO A 157 -19.10 4.46 1.14
N ILE A 158 -17.84 4.40 0.69
CA ILE A 158 -17.08 5.55 0.22
C ILE A 158 -17.08 5.51 -1.30
N ALA A 159 -17.53 6.57 -1.96
CA ALA A 159 -17.57 6.62 -3.41
C ALA A 159 -16.69 7.73 -3.98
N THR A 160 -16.05 7.46 -5.10
CA THR A 160 -15.31 8.45 -5.89
C THR A 160 -15.70 8.35 -7.36
N ILE A 161 -15.66 9.49 -8.07
CA ILE A 161 -15.98 9.56 -9.49
C ILE A 161 -14.68 9.68 -10.27
N VAL A 162 -14.43 8.71 -11.17
CA VAL A 162 -13.27 8.67 -12.04
C VAL A 162 -13.70 8.89 -13.49
N LYS A 163 -13.06 9.82 -14.19
CA LYS A 163 -13.35 10.17 -15.59
C LYS A 163 -12.28 9.59 -16.52
N LYS A 164 -12.67 9.16 -17.71
CA LYS A 164 -11.75 8.70 -18.76
C LYS A 164 -10.77 9.84 -19.12
N PRO A 165 -9.46 9.57 -19.34
CA PRO A 165 -8.81 8.26 -19.47
C PRO A 165 -8.32 7.63 -18.16
N THR A 166 -8.51 8.29 -17.01
CA THR A 166 -8.02 7.81 -15.72
C THR A 166 -8.58 6.42 -15.41
N ALA A 167 -7.69 5.49 -15.04
CA ALA A 167 -8.02 4.08 -14.80
C ALA A 167 -7.57 3.61 -13.40
N THR A 168 -7.43 4.57 -12.49
CA THR A 168 -7.05 4.36 -11.09
C THR A 168 -7.98 5.12 -10.15
N ALA A 169 -8.21 4.57 -8.96
CA ALA A 169 -8.95 5.19 -7.87
C ALA A 169 -8.22 4.94 -6.55
N ASN A 170 -7.99 6.01 -5.78
CA ASN A 170 -7.31 5.95 -4.49
C ASN A 170 -8.29 6.20 -3.35
N PHE A 171 -8.33 5.27 -2.39
CA PHE A 171 -9.10 5.38 -1.16
C PHE A 171 -8.14 5.56 0.00
N THR A 172 -8.17 6.73 0.63
CA THR A 172 -7.20 7.07 1.69
C THR A 172 -7.57 6.42 3.03
N MET A 173 -6.56 6.22 3.88
CA MET A 173 -6.78 5.79 5.28
C MET A 173 -7.81 6.68 5.99
N ALA A 174 -7.72 8.00 5.81
CA ALA A 174 -8.66 8.96 6.39
C ALA A 174 -10.09 8.78 5.87
N GLN A 175 -10.27 8.57 4.56
CA GLN A 175 -11.59 8.28 3.99
C GLN A 175 -12.18 7.00 4.55
N ALA A 176 -11.33 6.02 4.84
CA ALA A 176 -11.70 4.72 5.42
C ALA A 176 -11.77 4.71 6.95
N ASN A 177 -11.77 5.86 7.63
CA ASN A 177 -11.75 5.96 9.10
C ASN A 177 -10.62 5.14 9.75
N ASN A 178 -9.47 5.03 9.08
CA ASN A 178 -8.32 4.20 9.48
C ASN A 178 -8.61 2.70 9.67
N LEU A 179 -9.63 2.19 8.97
CA LEU A 179 -10.09 0.80 9.12
C LEU A 179 -9.45 -0.19 8.14
N PHE A 180 -8.44 0.19 7.35
CA PHE A 180 -7.69 -0.80 6.55
C PHE A 180 -6.74 -1.61 7.44
N THR A 181 -7.29 -2.60 8.13
CA THR A 181 -6.53 -3.46 9.06
C THR A 181 -6.30 -4.87 8.50
N PRO A 182 -5.16 -5.51 8.85
CA PRO A 182 -4.85 -6.88 8.44
C PRO A 182 -5.98 -7.88 8.71
N GLY A 183 -6.39 -8.61 7.65
CA GLY A 183 -7.45 -9.62 7.71
C GLY A 183 -8.86 -9.12 7.43
N LEU A 184 -9.07 -7.82 7.25
CA LEU A 184 -10.31 -7.31 6.71
C LEU A 184 -10.42 -7.59 5.21
N SER A 185 -11.65 -7.73 4.76
CA SER A 185 -11.98 -7.80 3.33
C SER A 185 -12.79 -6.56 2.98
N VAL A 186 -12.39 -5.88 1.92
CA VAL A 186 -13.12 -4.72 1.41
C VAL A 186 -13.70 -5.06 0.04
N ILE A 187 -14.93 -4.63 -0.18
CA ILE A 187 -15.61 -4.85 -1.46
C ILE A 187 -15.46 -3.57 -2.26
N ILE A 188 -14.92 -3.69 -3.47
CA ILE A 188 -14.80 -2.60 -4.42
C ILE A 188 -15.81 -2.86 -5.53
N GLN A 189 -16.71 -1.90 -5.74
CA GLN A 189 -17.73 -1.94 -6.76
C GLN A 189 -17.54 -0.79 -7.74
N CYS A 190 -17.41 -1.09 -9.02
CA CYS A 190 -17.38 -0.08 -10.06
C CYS A 190 -18.74 -0.02 -10.78
N THR A 191 -19.32 1.18 -10.84
CA THR A 191 -20.66 1.45 -11.40
C THR A 191 -20.59 2.62 -12.40
N PRO A 192 -21.18 2.53 -13.60
CA PRO A 192 -21.28 3.66 -14.52
C PRO A 192 -22.19 4.78 -13.98
N ILE A 193 -21.88 6.06 -14.26
CA ILE A 193 -22.64 7.21 -13.74
C ILE A 193 -23.71 7.72 -14.72
N THR A 194 -23.56 7.46 -16.02
CA THR A 194 -24.50 7.95 -17.04
C THR A 194 -25.56 6.89 -17.39
N PRO A 195 -26.86 7.22 -17.46
CA PRO A 195 -27.88 6.30 -17.98
C PRO A 195 -27.66 6.11 -19.48
N GLY A 196 -27.06 4.98 -19.86
CA GLY A 196 -26.73 4.71 -21.25
C GLY A 196 -26.01 3.37 -21.40
N LEU A 197 -26.80 2.31 -21.52
CA LEU A 197 -26.45 1.01 -22.11
C LEU A 197 -25.21 0.25 -21.57
N TRP A 198 -24.92 0.16 -20.26
CA TRP A 198 -23.96 -0.86 -19.75
C TRP A 198 -24.21 -1.39 -18.32
N ALA A 199 -24.06 -2.73 -18.22
CA ALA A 199 -23.59 -3.63 -17.14
C ALA A 199 -24.10 -3.51 -15.69
N THR A 200 -24.41 -4.70 -15.14
CA THR A 200 -24.39 -4.99 -13.71
C THR A 200 -23.07 -4.52 -13.06
N PRO A 201 -23.11 -3.95 -11.84
CA PRO A 201 -21.90 -3.51 -11.16
C PRO A 201 -20.87 -4.64 -11.03
N VAL A 202 -19.61 -4.35 -11.36
CA VAL A 202 -18.52 -5.32 -11.17
C VAL A 202 -18.01 -5.18 -9.75
N LYS A 203 -17.95 -6.30 -9.05
CA LYS A 203 -17.48 -6.39 -7.68
C LYS A 203 -16.16 -7.17 -7.65
N THR A 204 -15.15 -6.60 -7.00
CA THR A 204 -13.95 -7.31 -6.61
C THR A 204 -13.80 -7.25 -5.10
N THR A 205 -13.33 -8.34 -4.50
CA THR A 205 -13.05 -8.39 -3.06
C THR A 205 -11.55 -8.30 -2.89
N PHE A 206 -11.09 -7.28 -2.18
CA PHE A 206 -9.70 -7.14 -1.79
C PHE A 206 -9.52 -7.62 -0.36
N HIS A 207 -8.71 -8.66 -0.20
CA HIS A 207 -8.37 -9.21 1.11
C HIS A 207 -7.10 -8.54 1.61
N ILE A 208 -7.19 -7.82 2.72
CA ILE A 208 -6.03 -7.25 3.39
C ILE A 208 -5.27 -8.43 4.02
N PRO A 209 -4.01 -8.69 3.63
CA PRO A 209 -3.25 -9.82 4.15
C PRO A 209 -3.17 -9.77 5.68
N LYS A 210 -3.49 -10.89 6.33
CA LYS A 210 -3.35 -11.05 7.79
C LYS A 210 -2.11 -11.87 8.09
N SER A 211 -1.25 -11.40 9.00
CA SER A 211 -0.18 -12.24 9.55
C SER A 211 -0.79 -13.35 10.41
N THR A 212 -0.28 -14.57 10.24
CA THR A 212 -0.61 -15.73 11.08
C THR A 212 0.26 -15.81 12.35
N TYR A 213 1.27 -14.95 12.47
CA TYR A 213 2.30 -15.03 13.52
C TYR A 213 1.97 -14.21 14.78
N ARG A 214 1.22 -13.11 14.67
CA ARG A 214 0.60 -12.37 15.79
C ARG A 214 -0.61 -11.56 15.33
N THR A 215 -1.61 -11.44 16.19
CA THR A 215 -2.76 -10.56 15.99
C THR A 215 -2.39 -9.12 16.39
N PRO A 216 -2.47 -8.13 15.50
CA PRO A 216 -2.33 -6.74 15.90
C PRO A 216 -3.45 -6.36 16.87
N PHE A 217 -3.12 -5.61 17.92
CA PHE A 217 -4.11 -5.02 18.82
C PHE A 217 -4.39 -3.59 18.35
N PRO A 218 -5.65 -3.23 18.04
CA PRO A 218 -5.98 -1.86 17.69
C PRO A 218 -5.95 -0.98 18.93
N LEU A 219 -5.47 0.26 18.78
CA LEU A 219 -5.61 1.29 19.81
C LEU A 219 -7.05 1.86 19.74
N ASN A 220 -7.73 2.00 20.88
CA ASN A 220 -9.12 2.46 20.96
C ASN A 220 -9.35 3.88 20.41
N ALA A 221 -8.28 4.69 20.32
CA ALA A 221 -8.22 5.89 19.49
C ALA A 221 -6.83 5.95 18.86
N SER A 222 -6.75 6.22 17.56
CA SER A 222 -5.47 6.44 16.90
C SER A 222 -4.86 7.75 17.41
N PRO A 223 -3.69 7.74 18.08
CA PRO A 223 -3.01 8.98 18.40
C PRO A 223 -2.60 9.67 17.08
N PRO A 224 -2.41 11.00 17.07
CA PRO A 224 -1.95 11.71 15.89
C PRO A 224 -0.53 11.24 15.56
N ILE A 225 -0.42 10.34 14.59
CA ILE A 225 0.85 9.74 14.15
C ILE A 225 1.17 10.29 12.75
N SER A 226 2.41 10.73 12.53
CA SER A 226 2.88 11.11 11.20
C SER A 226 2.85 9.91 10.24
N SER A 227 2.57 10.10 8.95
CA SER A 227 2.62 9.00 7.97
C SER A 227 4.03 8.43 7.77
N GLU A 228 5.06 9.18 8.17
CA GLU A 228 6.47 8.80 8.14
C GLU A 228 7.04 8.68 9.56
N CYS A 229 6.17 8.36 10.52
CA CYS A 229 6.49 8.40 11.94
C CYS A 229 7.68 7.50 12.29
N THR A 230 8.65 8.08 12.99
CA THR A 230 9.63 7.31 13.74
C THR A 230 9.16 7.15 15.17
N MET A 231 9.57 6.03 15.76
CA MET A 231 9.19 5.67 17.11
C MET A 231 10.42 5.13 17.82
N THR A 232 10.47 5.36 19.12
CA THR A 232 11.44 4.73 20.00
C THR A 232 10.75 4.28 21.28
N SER A 233 11.32 3.31 21.98
CA SER A 233 10.73 2.73 23.18
C SER A 233 11.77 2.43 24.24
N LEU A 234 11.38 2.57 25.50
CA LEU A 234 12.16 2.16 26.67
C LEU A 234 11.29 1.34 27.62
N TRP A 235 11.95 0.52 28.44
CA TRP A 235 11.32 -0.12 29.58
C TRP A 235 11.41 0.78 30.82
N ALA A 236 10.35 0.83 31.62
CA ALA A 236 10.40 1.42 32.95
C ALA A 236 10.81 0.36 33.99
N GLN A 237 12.05 0.40 34.49
CA GLN A 237 12.61 -0.62 35.38
C GLN A 237 11.75 -0.91 36.61
N GLY A 238 11.58 -2.20 36.90
CA GLY A 238 10.75 -2.67 38.01
C GLY A 238 9.25 -2.58 37.74
N SER A 239 8.85 -2.26 36.51
CA SER A 239 7.45 -2.25 36.09
C SER A 239 7.24 -3.19 34.90
N ASN A 240 5.99 -3.56 34.65
CA ASN A 240 5.60 -4.28 33.46
C ASN A 240 5.18 -3.32 32.33
N THR A 241 5.86 -2.17 32.18
CA THR A 241 5.41 -1.08 31.32
C THR A 241 6.49 -0.64 30.33
N MET A 242 6.16 -0.65 29.04
CA MET A 242 6.94 0.01 27.99
C MET A 242 6.52 1.48 27.92
N GLN A 243 7.47 2.40 27.79
CA GLN A 243 7.22 3.78 27.38
C GLN A 243 7.60 3.90 25.92
N ALA A 244 6.74 4.47 25.09
CA ALA A 244 7.06 4.75 23.68
C ALA A 244 6.89 6.23 23.38
N TRP A 245 7.72 6.72 22.47
CA TRP A 245 7.67 8.07 21.94
C TRP A 245 7.51 8.02 20.43
N TRP A 246 6.72 8.93 19.88
CA TRP A 246 6.47 9.00 18.45
C TRP A 246 6.24 10.44 17.98
N GLU A 247 6.50 10.67 16.69
CA GLU A 247 6.25 11.94 16.05
C GLU A 247 4.78 12.10 15.58
N THR A 248 4.23 13.28 15.83
CA THR A 248 2.92 13.73 15.32
C THR A 248 3.05 14.49 13.98
N PRO A 249 1.97 14.60 13.18
CA PRO A 249 2.00 15.37 11.91
C PRO A 249 2.38 16.86 12.06
N ALA A 250 2.32 17.42 13.27
CA ALA A 250 2.71 18.80 13.56
C ALA A 250 4.20 18.94 13.91
N GLY A 251 4.97 17.84 13.89
CA GLY A 251 6.37 17.81 14.32
C GLY A 251 6.55 17.93 15.84
N ALA A 252 5.51 17.61 16.61
CA ALA A 252 5.60 17.43 18.07
C ALA A 252 5.89 15.96 18.40
N ILE A 253 6.56 15.71 19.52
CA ILE A 253 6.78 14.37 20.07
C ILE A 253 5.70 14.10 21.12
N GLN A 254 5.06 12.95 21.02
CA GLN A 254 4.15 12.44 22.04
C GLN A 254 4.76 11.21 22.72
N THR A 255 4.26 10.92 23.91
CA THR A 255 4.65 9.73 24.68
C THR A 255 3.43 9.04 25.27
N ALA A 256 3.49 7.71 25.42
CA ALA A 256 2.52 6.95 26.20
C ALA A 256 3.17 5.76 26.88
N GLN A 257 2.49 5.30 27.92
CA GLN A 257 2.83 4.10 28.66
C GLN A 257 1.98 2.91 28.19
N PHE A 258 2.64 1.78 28.02
CA PHE A 258 2.07 0.52 27.54
C PHE A 258 2.33 -0.56 28.60
N PRO A 259 1.44 -0.70 29.59
CA PRO A 259 1.46 -1.85 30.49
C PRO A 259 1.29 -3.16 29.70
N LEU A 260 2.08 -4.17 30.04
CA LEU A 260 1.94 -5.53 29.51
C LEU A 260 0.54 -6.05 29.85
N GLY A 261 -0.28 -6.26 28.82
CA GLY A 261 -1.63 -6.84 28.94
C GLY A 261 -2.78 -5.83 28.91
N GLU A 262 -2.53 -4.53 29.14
CA GLU A 262 -3.57 -3.50 29.06
C GLU A 262 -2.99 -2.19 28.51
N PHE A 263 -3.53 -1.70 27.39
CA PHE A 263 -3.17 -0.38 26.87
C PHE A 263 -3.83 0.73 27.71
N GLN A 264 -3.01 1.64 28.24
CA GLN A 264 -3.48 2.86 28.88
C GLN A 264 -3.45 4.01 27.85
N GLN A 265 -4.64 4.55 27.55
CA GLN A 265 -4.87 5.46 26.43
C GLN A 265 -4.31 6.89 26.60
N GLN A 266 -3.65 7.19 27.71
CA GLN A 266 -3.18 8.54 27.99
C GLN A 266 -1.83 8.80 27.29
N SER A 267 -1.89 9.41 26.11
CA SER A 267 -0.73 10.02 25.48
C SER A 267 -0.52 11.43 26.03
N GLU A 268 0.70 11.75 26.40
CA GLU A 268 1.11 13.08 26.84
C GLU A 268 1.95 13.76 25.77
N GLN A 269 1.82 15.08 25.66
CA GLN A 269 2.69 15.87 24.79
C GLN A 269 4.07 15.99 25.45
N PHE A 270 5.10 15.45 24.79
CA PHE A 270 6.48 15.45 25.27
C PHE A 270 7.25 16.69 24.81
N SER A 271 7.01 17.13 23.56
CA SER A 271 7.61 18.35 23.00
C SER A 271 6.59 19.19 22.23
N ASN A 272 6.96 20.44 21.90
CA ASN A 272 6.09 21.36 21.17
C ASN A 272 6.04 21.04 19.66
N ALA A 273 5.05 21.60 18.95
CA ALA A 273 5.00 21.52 17.49
C ALA A 273 6.29 22.07 16.85
N SER A 274 6.65 21.53 15.68
CA SER A 274 7.87 21.89 14.94
C SER A 274 9.20 21.60 15.66
N THR A 275 9.19 20.78 16.71
CA THR A 275 10.43 20.30 17.36
C THR A 275 11.24 19.42 16.40
N VAL A 276 10.53 18.57 15.65
CA VAL A 276 11.09 17.64 14.67
C VAL A 276 10.52 17.92 13.27
N PRO A 277 11.28 17.62 12.20
CA PRO A 277 10.80 17.78 10.83
C PRO A 277 9.68 16.79 10.52
N VAL A 278 8.56 17.30 9.99
CA VAL A 278 7.34 16.55 9.65
C VAL A 278 7.51 15.42 8.61
N THR A 279 8.72 15.21 8.11
CA THR A 279 9.10 14.13 7.18
C THR A 279 10.26 13.33 7.75
N GLY A 280 9.97 12.11 8.24
CA GLY A 280 10.94 11.08 8.60
C GLY A 280 11.83 11.34 9.82
N SER A 281 11.56 12.34 10.67
CA SER A 281 12.47 12.70 11.77
C SER A 281 12.78 11.50 12.65
N CYS A 282 14.04 11.20 12.96
CA CYS A 282 14.37 10.06 13.83
C CYS A 282 14.35 10.36 15.31
N LEU A 283 13.85 9.38 16.08
CA LEU A 283 13.91 9.34 17.53
C LEU A 283 14.83 8.19 17.97
N ALA A 284 15.67 8.45 18.96
CA ALA A 284 16.37 7.43 19.71
C ALA A 284 16.10 7.62 21.19
N SER A 285 16.04 6.52 21.94
CA SER A 285 15.91 6.58 23.38
C SER A 285 16.88 5.63 24.04
N ILE A 286 17.40 6.06 25.19
CA ILE A 286 18.31 5.30 26.01
C ILE A 286 17.86 5.31 27.46
N TYR A 287 17.96 4.15 28.08
CA TYR A 287 17.63 3.94 29.47
C TYR A 287 18.86 3.50 30.23
N ALA A 288 19.35 4.34 31.15
CA ALA A 288 20.45 3.98 32.04
C ALA A 288 19.94 3.54 33.43
N SER A 289 18.83 4.12 33.91
CA SER A 289 18.16 3.74 35.15
C SER A 289 16.77 4.38 35.25
N ALA A 290 16.00 4.04 36.30
CA ALA A 290 14.67 4.62 36.56
C ALA A 290 14.69 6.15 36.72
N THR A 291 15.84 6.71 37.02
CA THR A 291 16.08 8.14 37.16
C THR A 291 17.03 8.68 36.11
N ASN A 292 17.38 7.91 35.06
CA ASN A 292 18.24 8.36 33.98
C ASN A 292 17.74 7.82 32.65
N GLN A 293 16.86 8.60 32.03
CA GLN A 293 16.28 8.34 30.71
C GLN A 293 16.67 9.46 29.76
N GLN A 294 16.89 9.16 28.49
CA GLN A 294 17.14 10.18 27.49
C GLN A 294 16.40 9.86 26.21
N VAL A 295 15.88 10.90 25.58
CA VAL A 295 15.26 10.85 24.26
C VAL A 295 15.97 11.87 23.39
N TRP A 296 16.44 11.42 22.24
CA TRP A 296 17.23 12.19 21.28
C TRP A 296 16.50 12.26 19.95
N TRP A 297 16.64 13.37 19.25
CA TRP A 297 16.05 13.57 17.93
C TRP A 297 16.91 14.46 17.03
N ILE A 298 16.60 14.42 15.73
CA ILE A 298 17.16 15.33 14.74
C ILE A 298 16.14 16.43 14.44
N THR A 299 16.54 17.70 14.53
CA THR A 299 15.67 18.84 14.22
C THR A 299 15.58 19.08 12.71
N ALA A 300 14.66 19.95 12.29
CA ALA A 300 14.49 20.29 10.88
C ALA A 300 15.73 20.99 10.26
N THR A 301 16.63 21.50 11.10
CA THR A 301 17.90 22.12 10.65
C THR A 301 19.05 21.11 10.61
N GLY A 302 18.81 19.83 10.90
CA GLY A 302 19.85 18.81 11.02
C GLY A 302 20.66 18.94 12.31
N ALA A 303 20.11 19.59 13.34
CA ALA A 303 20.75 19.64 14.64
C ALA A 303 20.37 18.42 15.48
N ILE A 304 21.29 17.95 16.31
CA ILE A 304 21.02 16.90 17.31
C ILE A 304 20.55 17.59 18.58
N ASP A 305 19.39 17.18 19.08
CA ASP A 305 18.80 17.71 20.30
C ASP A 305 18.14 16.57 21.10
N GLY A 306 17.72 16.84 22.33
CA GLY A 306 17.17 15.81 23.20
C GLY A 306 16.49 16.34 24.45
N GLN A 307 16.02 15.42 25.29
CA GLN A 307 15.75 15.65 26.70
C GLN A 307 16.36 14.54 27.53
N VAL A 308 16.82 14.91 28.72
CA VAL A 308 17.40 14.02 29.72
C VAL A 308 16.55 14.14 30.99
N ASN A 309 16.08 13.01 31.50
CA ASN A 309 15.45 12.91 32.80
C ASN A 309 16.45 12.35 33.80
N SER A 310 16.93 13.19 34.71
CA SER A 310 17.88 12.80 35.77
C SER A 310 17.19 12.49 37.12
N GLY A 311 15.91 12.09 37.09
CA GLY A 311 15.08 11.88 38.28
C GLY A 311 14.55 13.16 38.92
N LYS A 312 14.81 14.33 38.30
CA LYS A 312 14.31 15.65 38.71
C LYS A 312 13.32 16.24 37.70
N GLY A 313 12.85 15.42 36.77
CA GLY A 313 12.09 15.86 35.60
C GLY A 313 12.95 15.92 34.34
N TRP A 314 12.28 16.13 33.21
CA TRP A 314 12.92 16.27 31.90
C TRP A 314 13.52 17.66 31.73
N ALA A 315 14.74 17.72 31.23
CA ALA A 315 15.43 18.95 30.87
C ALA A 315 16.22 18.77 29.57
N SER A 316 16.53 19.86 28.88
CA SER A 316 17.45 19.83 27.75
C SER A 316 18.81 19.24 28.18
N PRO A 317 19.51 18.51 27.29
CA PRO A 317 20.87 18.07 27.50
C PRO A 317 21.70 19.26 27.99
N GLY A 318 22.39 19.07 29.11
CA GLY A 318 23.33 20.08 29.59
C GLY A 318 24.39 20.38 28.53
N THR A 319 24.85 21.63 28.51
CA THR A 319 26.14 22.04 27.96
C THR A 319 26.97 22.57 29.13
N GLY A 320 27.21 21.69 30.12
CA GLY A 320 27.93 22.07 31.34
C GLY A 320 29.32 22.66 31.04
N PRO A 321 29.89 23.47 31.95
CA PRO A 321 31.24 23.98 31.80
C PRO A 321 32.25 22.81 31.59
N GLY A 322 32.92 22.80 30.45
CA GLY A 322 33.88 21.74 30.08
C GLY A 322 33.38 20.72 29.05
N GLU A 323 32.11 20.78 28.62
CA GLU A 323 31.60 19.95 27.55
C GLU A 323 32.05 20.45 26.17
N ALA A 324 32.57 19.55 25.34
CA ALA A 324 33.18 19.90 24.06
C ALA A 324 32.18 19.96 22.89
N TYR A 325 30.98 19.41 23.06
CA TYR A 325 29.99 19.31 21.99
C TYR A 325 28.76 20.19 22.22
N PRO A 326 28.52 21.22 21.39
CA PRO A 326 27.29 21.99 21.45
C PRO A 326 26.16 21.24 20.75
N PHE A 327 25.21 20.72 21.53
CA PHE A 327 23.92 20.29 20.98
C PHE A 327 23.17 21.47 20.35
N ASN A 328 22.24 21.17 19.45
CA ASN A 328 21.46 22.16 18.70
C ASN A 328 22.28 23.01 17.70
N GLN A 329 23.40 22.49 17.19
CA GLN A 329 24.11 23.09 16.05
C GLN A 329 23.47 22.64 14.70
N PRO A 330 23.01 23.58 13.85
CA PRO A 330 22.47 23.23 12.52
C PRO A 330 23.48 22.53 11.61
N GLY A 331 22.99 21.61 10.77
CA GLY A 331 23.75 20.97 9.70
C GLY A 331 24.73 19.88 10.15
N VAL A 332 24.63 19.42 11.40
CA VAL A 332 25.46 18.32 11.93
C VAL A 332 25.04 16.99 11.32
N ALA A 333 23.75 16.71 11.35
CA ALA A 333 23.14 15.51 10.80
C ALA A 333 22.45 15.81 9.47
N THR A 334 22.35 14.79 8.62
CA THR A 334 21.50 14.85 7.43
C THR A 334 20.04 15.09 7.83
N THR A 335 19.31 15.83 7.00
CA THR A 335 17.85 15.94 7.08
C THR A 335 17.16 15.06 6.05
N GLY A 336 17.92 14.28 5.28
CA GLY A 336 17.41 13.30 4.32
C GLY A 336 16.54 12.27 5.04
N ASN A 337 15.27 12.19 4.65
CA ASN A 337 14.26 11.38 5.33
C ASN A 337 14.24 11.65 6.86
N GLY A 338 14.37 12.93 7.25
CA GLY A 338 14.36 13.42 8.64
C GLY A 338 15.60 13.10 9.49
N GLY A 339 16.65 12.57 8.88
CA GLY A 339 17.89 12.22 9.56
C GLY A 339 17.86 10.83 10.20
N SER A 340 18.89 10.48 10.95
CA SER A 340 18.89 9.28 11.81
C SER A 340 19.85 9.45 12.97
N VAL A 341 19.41 9.05 14.16
CA VAL A 341 20.18 9.09 15.41
C VAL A 341 20.00 7.76 16.13
N ALA A 342 21.04 7.27 16.77
CA ALA A 342 21.00 6.09 17.63
C ALA A 342 21.80 6.37 18.91
N SER A 343 21.29 5.89 20.05
CA SER A 343 21.92 6.08 21.36
C SER A 343 22.30 4.74 21.97
N LEU A 344 23.57 4.61 22.35
CA LEU A 344 24.15 3.41 22.93
C LEU A 344 24.50 3.64 24.40
N LEU A 345 24.00 2.78 25.28
CA LEU A 345 24.51 2.69 26.65
C LEU A 345 25.67 1.69 26.67
N LEU A 346 26.83 2.11 27.18
CA LEU A 346 27.92 1.17 27.41
C LEU A 346 27.63 0.32 28.64
N GLU A 347 27.88 -0.99 28.54
CA GLU A 347 27.69 -1.92 29.64
C GLU A 347 28.44 -1.47 30.91
N GLY A 348 27.82 -1.68 32.08
CA GLY A 348 28.30 -1.16 33.36
C GLY A 348 28.00 0.32 33.60
N ASN A 349 27.18 0.96 32.74
CA ASN A 349 26.77 2.37 32.84
C ASN A 349 27.98 3.34 32.81
N ASN A 350 29.00 2.98 32.04
CA ASN A 350 30.29 3.70 31.99
C ASN A 350 30.31 4.86 30.99
N GLY A 351 29.19 5.14 30.32
CA GLY A 351 29.07 6.23 29.36
C GLY A 351 27.97 5.98 28.32
N ILE A 352 27.73 7.01 27.51
CA ILE A 352 26.74 6.99 26.44
C ILE A 352 27.45 7.35 25.14
N ILE A 353 27.06 6.75 24.03
CA ILE A 353 27.52 7.17 22.70
C ILE A 353 26.29 7.47 21.84
N LEU A 354 26.28 8.67 21.25
CA LEU A 354 25.34 9.02 20.20
C LEU A 354 26.00 8.79 18.86
N PHE A 355 25.23 8.23 17.93
CA PHE A 355 25.58 8.08 16.52
C PHE A 355 24.55 8.81 15.67
N TRP A 356 24.99 9.42 14.59
CA TRP A 356 24.10 10.05 13.62
C TRP A 356 24.66 9.95 12.20
N VAL A 357 23.78 10.07 11.22
CA VAL A 357 24.17 10.11 9.81
C VAL A 357 24.55 11.54 9.44
N ASP A 358 25.76 11.73 8.91
CA ASP A 358 26.19 13.06 8.47
C ASP A 358 25.63 13.40 7.06
N PRO A 359 25.49 14.70 6.71
CA PRO A 359 24.97 15.12 5.40
C PRO A 359 25.75 14.62 4.17
N LYS A 360 27.01 14.19 4.35
CA LYS A 360 27.88 13.63 3.33
C LYS A 360 27.88 12.09 3.34
N GLY A 361 26.99 11.45 4.11
CA GLY A 361 26.78 10.00 4.10
C GLY A 361 27.83 9.19 4.85
N GLY A 362 28.47 9.74 5.88
CA GLY A 362 29.19 8.97 6.89
C GLY A 362 28.39 8.88 8.19
N ILE A 363 29.03 8.38 9.25
CA ILE A 363 28.43 8.30 10.58
C ILE A 363 29.31 9.06 11.57
N GLY A 364 28.75 10.12 12.13
CA GLY A 364 29.34 10.86 13.25
C GLY A 364 29.02 10.18 14.58
N SER A 365 29.88 10.36 15.57
CA SER A 365 29.66 9.91 16.93
C SER A 365 30.16 10.90 17.96
N CYS A 366 29.49 10.92 19.11
CA CYS A 366 29.85 11.74 20.27
C CYS A 366 29.65 10.91 21.53
N ARG A 367 30.66 10.89 22.41
CA ARG A 367 30.63 10.12 23.65
C ARG A 367 30.42 11.03 24.85
N TRP A 368 29.61 10.58 25.78
CA TRP A 368 29.48 11.14 27.12
C TRP A 368 30.18 10.25 28.15
N SER A 369 30.91 10.86 29.08
CA SER A 369 31.36 10.21 30.31
C SER A 369 31.07 11.07 31.53
N SER A 370 30.96 10.44 32.70
CA SER A 370 30.76 11.14 33.97
C SER A 370 31.92 12.06 34.35
N SER A 371 33.14 11.77 33.87
CA SER A 371 34.35 12.52 34.19
C SER A 371 34.64 13.71 33.28
N SER A 372 34.11 13.69 32.04
CA SER A 372 34.46 14.68 31.01
C SER A 372 33.26 15.27 30.27
N GLY A 373 32.04 14.84 30.62
CA GLY A 373 30.84 15.22 29.89
C GLY A 373 30.87 14.74 28.45
N TRP A 374 30.24 15.49 27.55
CA TRP A 374 30.27 15.22 26.11
C TRP A 374 31.61 15.60 25.50
N GLN A 375 32.18 14.64 24.78
CA GLN A 375 33.50 14.74 24.16
C GLN A 375 33.41 15.30 22.73
N ALA A 376 34.54 15.58 22.11
CA ALA A 376 34.57 16.05 20.73
C ALA A 376 34.00 15.00 19.75
N VAL A 377 33.39 15.47 18.67
CA VAL A 377 32.88 14.60 17.60
C VAL A 377 34.00 13.78 17.00
N SER A 378 33.71 12.50 16.77
CA SER A 378 34.54 11.60 15.97
C SER A 378 33.72 10.97 14.84
N ASN A 379 34.38 10.37 13.85
CA ASN A 379 33.69 9.63 12.79
C ASN A 379 33.72 8.13 13.11
N ALA A 380 32.55 7.52 13.25
CA ALA A 380 32.42 6.06 13.31
C ALA A 380 32.57 5.43 11.92
N LEU A 381 32.10 6.12 10.87
CA LEU A 381 32.32 5.78 9.47
C LEU A 381 32.68 7.04 8.65
N PRO A 382 33.55 6.92 7.63
CA PRO A 382 33.91 8.05 6.79
C PRO A 382 32.73 8.50 5.90
N PRO A 383 32.73 9.77 5.44
CA PRO A 383 31.77 10.26 4.44
C PRO A 383 31.67 9.37 3.19
N GLY A 384 30.45 9.23 2.65
CA GLY A 384 30.16 8.41 1.47
C GLY A 384 30.01 6.91 1.72
N THR A 385 30.01 6.46 2.97
CA THR A 385 29.89 5.04 3.34
C THR A 385 28.44 4.55 3.35
N VAL A 386 27.49 5.39 3.78
CA VAL A 386 26.07 5.06 3.94
C VAL A 386 25.18 6.05 3.20
N SER A 387 23.93 5.66 2.90
CA SER A 387 22.96 6.60 2.33
C SER A 387 22.64 7.71 3.32
N ALA A 388 22.47 8.95 2.86
CA ALA A 388 22.01 10.07 3.67
C ALA A 388 20.56 9.91 4.20
N THR A 389 19.87 8.84 3.80
CA THR A 389 18.53 8.47 4.29
C THR A 389 18.55 7.21 5.15
N THR A 390 19.72 6.64 5.47
CA THR A 390 19.81 5.38 6.23
C THR A 390 19.23 5.54 7.62
N GLN A 391 18.65 4.45 8.13
CA GLN A 391 18.35 4.29 9.54
C GLN A 391 19.52 3.67 10.31
N LEU A 392 19.66 4.03 11.57
CA LEU A 392 20.69 3.54 12.49
C LEU A 392 20.04 2.80 13.67
N THR A 393 20.68 1.74 14.14
CA THR A 393 20.39 1.16 15.45
C THR A 393 21.65 0.62 16.09
N THR A 394 21.68 0.61 17.42
CA THR A 394 22.87 0.22 18.18
C THR A 394 22.48 -0.57 19.41
N LEU A 395 23.38 -1.44 19.86
CA LEU A 395 23.26 -2.14 21.14
C LEU A 395 24.64 -2.47 21.71
N SER A 396 24.71 -2.66 23.02
CA SER A 396 25.90 -3.17 23.71
C SER A 396 25.67 -4.62 24.08
N MET A 397 26.68 -5.46 23.94
CA MET A 397 26.63 -6.84 24.40
C MET A 397 28.00 -7.26 24.93
N GLY A 398 28.09 -7.45 26.24
CA GLY A 398 29.38 -7.49 26.90
C GLY A 398 30.11 -6.15 26.74
N SER A 399 31.45 -6.23 26.61
CA SER A 399 32.30 -5.09 26.27
C SER A 399 32.20 -4.63 24.81
N ASN A 400 31.37 -5.29 23.99
CA ASN A 400 31.27 -4.99 22.57
C ASN A 400 30.12 -4.01 22.29
N ALA A 401 30.39 -3.01 21.48
CA ALA A 401 29.35 -2.16 20.89
C ALA A 401 29.07 -2.60 19.45
N TYR A 402 27.80 -2.61 19.05
CA TYR A 402 27.37 -2.89 17.69
C TYR A 402 26.58 -1.71 17.14
N LEU A 403 26.86 -1.34 15.89
CA LEU A 403 26.10 -0.35 15.13
C LEU A 403 25.68 -0.97 13.81
N PHE A 404 24.40 -0.83 13.49
CA PHE A 404 23.78 -1.35 12.28
C PHE A 404 23.22 -0.19 11.46
N CYS A 405 23.32 -0.30 10.14
CA CYS A 405 22.76 0.67 9.22
C CYS A 405 22.30 0.01 7.91
N VAL A 406 21.47 0.74 7.15
CA VAL A 406 21.00 0.33 5.83
C VAL A 406 21.87 1.01 4.76
N ALA A 407 22.62 0.23 4.00
CA ALA A 407 23.39 0.76 2.88
C ALA A 407 22.48 1.23 1.74
N ALA A 408 23.02 2.00 0.80
CA ALA A 408 22.26 2.58 -0.31
C ALA A 408 21.59 1.54 -1.23
N ASP A 409 22.14 0.32 -1.30
CA ASP A 409 21.59 -0.80 -2.06
C ASP A 409 20.52 -1.60 -1.29
N GLY A 410 20.17 -1.17 -0.07
CA GLY A 410 19.21 -1.85 0.80
C GLY A 410 19.79 -3.04 1.56
N SER A 411 21.11 -3.27 1.50
CA SER A 411 21.77 -4.24 2.39
C SER A 411 21.80 -3.70 3.83
N ILE A 412 21.78 -4.61 4.79
CA ILE A 412 21.99 -4.26 6.21
C ILE A 412 23.43 -4.58 6.53
N VAL A 413 24.18 -3.56 6.91
CA VAL A 413 25.57 -3.72 7.34
C VAL A 413 25.69 -3.42 8.82
N CYS A 414 26.56 -4.16 9.47
CA CYS A 414 26.93 -3.91 10.85
C CYS A 414 28.41 -3.57 10.94
N GLY A 415 28.77 -2.97 12.06
CA GLY A 415 30.05 -3.31 12.63
C GLY A 415 30.13 -3.09 14.11
N ASN A 416 31.27 -3.51 14.64
CA ASN A 416 31.46 -3.69 16.05
C ASN A 416 32.79 -3.10 16.55
N TRP A 417 32.80 -2.80 17.84
CA TRP A 417 34.00 -2.42 18.59
C TRP A 417 34.14 -3.36 19.77
N SER A 418 35.27 -4.07 19.84
CA SER A 418 35.50 -5.08 20.88
C SER A 418 35.83 -4.50 22.26
N ASP A 419 36.19 -3.22 22.30
CA ASP A 419 36.40 -2.43 23.51
C ASP A 419 35.91 -1.00 23.31
N ALA A 420 34.58 -0.85 23.37
CA ALA A 420 33.92 0.45 23.29
C ALA A 420 34.16 1.31 24.54
N SER A 421 34.84 0.79 25.56
CA SER A 421 35.22 1.54 26.76
C SER A 421 36.41 2.48 26.51
N SER A 422 37.23 2.21 25.49
CA SER A 422 38.35 3.05 25.06
C SER A 422 37.91 4.43 24.55
N ALA A 423 38.75 5.46 24.76
CA ALA A 423 38.38 6.87 24.54
C ALA A 423 38.10 7.26 23.07
N THR A 424 38.39 6.39 22.11
CA THR A 424 38.14 6.66 20.69
C THR A 424 37.64 5.38 20.04
N LEU A 425 36.45 5.44 19.44
CA LEU A 425 35.98 4.35 18.57
C LEU A 425 36.89 4.31 17.33
N GLY A 426 37.52 3.16 17.08
CA GLY A 426 38.22 2.93 15.81
C GLY A 426 37.26 2.90 14.62
N LEU A 427 37.77 2.75 13.40
CA LEU A 427 36.90 2.51 12.25
C LEU A 427 36.15 1.18 12.42
N MET A 428 34.86 1.21 12.11
CA MET A 428 33.98 0.06 12.18
C MET A 428 34.48 -1.10 11.29
N SER A 429 34.54 -2.32 11.84
CA SER A 429 34.71 -3.54 11.03
C SER A 429 33.39 -3.88 10.35
N GLN A 430 33.34 -3.83 9.02
CA GLN A 430 32.08 -4.03 8.28
C GLN A 430 31.76 -5.50 8.08
N SER A 431 30.50 -5.86 8.26
CA SER A 431 29.97 -7.14 7.83
C SER A 431 28.52 -7.02 7.38
N VAL A 432 28.13 -7.87 6.44
CA VAL A 432 26.78 -7.88 5.87
C VAL A 432 25.87 -8.77 6.72
N VAL A 433 24.85 -8.18 7.32
CA VAL A 433 23.80 -8.87 8.07
C VAL A 433 22.73 -9.42 7.13
N ALA A 434 22.32 -8.60 6.15
CA ALA A 434 21.34 -8.97 5.14
C ALA A 434 21.78 -8.45 3.75
N PRO A 435 21.55 -9.22 2.67
CA PRO A 435 22.01 -8.86 1.32
C PRO A 435 21.31 -7.61 0.74
N ALA A 436 21.82 -7.13 -0.39
CA ALA A 436 21.22 -6.01 -1.12
C ALA A 436 19.73 -6.25 -1.43
N GLY A 437 18.93 -5.19 -1.29
CA GLY A 437 17.47 -5.21 -1.48
C GLY A 437 16.65 -5.78 -0.31
N SER A 438 17.29 -6.14 0.82
CA SER A 438 16.58 -6.66 2.00
C SER A 438 15.77 -5.59 2.73
N ALA A 439 16.35 -4.42 2.98
CA ALA A 439 15.73 -3.33 3.72
C ALA A 439 15.36 -2.16 2.80
N ALA A 440 14.24 -1.49 3.12
CA ALA A 440 13.92 -0.20 2.52
C ALA A 440 14.83 0.86 3.14
N PRO A 441 15.58 1.68 2.37
CA PRO A 441 16.53 2.66 2.93
C PRO A 441 15.92 3.65 3.93
N ALA A 442 14.66 4.03 3.74
CA ALA A 442 13.89 4.92 4.62
C ALA A 442 13.00 4.15 5.63
N GLY A 443 13.05 2.82 5.63
CA GLY A 443 12.25 1.98 6.52
C GLY A 443 12.90 1.85 7.89
N GLY A 444 12.09 1.65 8.94
CA GLY A 444 12.60 1.47 10.30
C GLY A 444 13.58 0.31 10.42
N LEU A 445 14.62 0.53 11.24
CA LEU A 445 15.64 -0.44 11.59
C LEU A 445 15.80 -0.40 13.11
N VAL A 446 15.69 -1.54 13.79
CA VAL A 446 15.87 -1.61 15.24
C VAL A 446 16.56 -2.91 15.63
N SER A 447 17.36 -2.84 16.67
CA SER A 447 18.13 -3.95 17.19
C SER A 447 17.89 -4.14 18.68
N ILE A 448 17.88 -5.39 19.13
CA ILE A 448 17.76 -5.71 20.54
C ILE A 448 18.66 -6.87 20.92
N SER A 449 19.14 -6.88 22.16
CA SER A 449 19.72 -8.07 22.76
C SER A 449 18.61 -9.08 23.08
N VAL A 450 18.81 -10.35 22.76
CA VAL A 450 17.88 -11.45 23.08
C VAL A 450 18.43 -12.24 24.26
N SER A 451 19.76 -12.39 24.31
CA SER A 451 20.49 -12.96 25.42
C SER A 451 21.92 -12.39 25.42
N ALA A 452 22.74 -12.76 26.41
CA ALA A 452 24.15 -12.33 26.48
C ALA A 452 25.01 -12.69 25.25
N GLN A 453 24.50 -13.52 24.33
CA GLN A 453 25.21 -13.97 23.13
C GLN A 453 24.37 -13.86 21.86
N GLU A 454 23.14 -13.34 21.93
CA GLU A 454 22.21 -13.32 20.79
C GLU A 454 21.56 -11.95 20.66
N MET A 455 21.53 -11.42 19.43
CA MET A 455 20.88 -10.17 19.06
C MET A 455 19.80 -10.46 18.03
N ALA A 456 18.72 -9.69 18.04
CA ALA A 456 17.75 -9.67 16.96
C ALA A 456 17.76 -8.30 16.27
N ILE A 457 17.81 -8.31 14.95
CA ILE A 457 17.71 -7.11 14.11
C ILE A 457 16.41 -7.19 13.33
N PHE A 458 15.65 -6.11 13.32
CA PHE A 458 14.36 -5.99 12.65
C PHE A 458 14.39 -4.84 11.66
N TRP A 459 13.80 -5.03 10.49
CA TRP A 459 13.74 -3.99 9.48
C TRP A 459 12.45 -4.03 8.68
N ALA A 460 12.05 -2.86 8.17
CA ALA A 460 11.02 -2.75 7.15
C ALA A 460 11.61 -3.06 5.76
N THR A 461 10.92 -3.88 4.98
CA THR A 461 11.35 -4.29 3.63
C THR A 461 10.74 -3.38 2.55
N PRO A 462 11.28 -3.40 1.32
CA PRO A 462 10.63 -2.76 0.16
C PRO A 462 9.25 -3.34 -0.19
N LYS A 463 8.89 -4.51 0.37
CA LYS A 463 7.58 -5.16 0.17
C LYS A 463 6.57 -4.78 1.25
N ASN A 464 6.87 -3.76 2.07
CA ASN A 464 5.99 -3.26 3.12
C ASN A 464 5.64 -4.36 4.15
N ASN A 465 6.65 -5.11 4.59
CA ASN A 465 6.58 -6.04 5.71
C ASN A 465 7.77 -5.87 6.64
N ILE A 466 7.72 -6.50 7.81
CA ILE A 466 8.83 -6.55 8.75
C ILE A 466 9.50 -7.92 8.66
N GLU A 467 10.82 -7.91 8.57
CA GLU A 467 11.68 -9.09 8.66
C GLU A 467 12.62 -8.97 9.84
N MET A 468 13.14 -10.12 10.28
CA MET A 468 14.09 -10.22 11.38
C MET A 468 15.25 -11.15 11.01
N ALA A 469 16.45 -10.85 11.53
CA ALA A 469 17.58 -11.76 11.60
C ALA A 469 18.05 -11.91 13.06
N LEU A 470 18.47 -13.13 13.42
CA LEU A 470 19.12 -13.43 14.69
C LEU A 470 20.63 -13.52 14.49
N LEU A 471 21.40 -12.86 15.35
CA LEU A 471 22.85 -12.78 15.29
C LEU A 471 23.43 -13.34 16.59
N PHE A 472 24.42 -14.22 16.47
CA PHE A 472 25.14 -14.74 17.64
C PHE A 472 26.49 -14.04 17.77
N ALA A 473 26.91 -13.72 19.00
CA ALA A 473 28.23 -13.20 19.31
C ALA A 473 29.30 -14.26 18.94
N GLY A 474 29.85 -14.18 17.72
CA GLY A 474 30.77 -15.17 17.15
C GLY A 474 30.87 -15.08 15.62
N ALA A 475 31.85 -15.78 15.03
CA ALA A 475 32.50 -15.50 13.74
C ALA A 475 31.67 -15.52 12.42
N SER A 476 30.34 -15.62 12.45
CA SER A 476 29.52 -15.54 11.21
C SER A 476 28.02 -15.37 11.48
N PHE A 477 27.36 -14.50 10.70
CA PHE A 477 25.93 -14.26 10.74
C PHE A 477 25.15 -15.53 10.39
N ARG A 478 24.41 -16.08 11.35
CA ARG A 478 23.44 -17.15 11.10
C ARG A 478 22.14 -16.50 10.63
N ASN A 479 22.07 -16.30 9.31
CA ASN A 479 20.95 -15.68 8.64
C ASN A 479 19.71 -16.59 8.64
N ILE A 480 19.00 -16.64 9.78
CA ILE A 480 17.62 -17.11 9.79
C ILE A 480 16.74 -15.88 9.59
N GLN A 481 16.70 -15.37 8.36
CA GLN A 481 15.75 -14.35 7.96
C GLN A 481 14.34 -14.92 8.03
N ARG A 482 13.48 -14.28 8.84
CA ARG A 482 12.08 -14.67 8.94
C ARG A 482 11.19 -13.47 8.67
N PRO A 483 10.16 -13.60 7.81
CA PRO A 483 9.09 -12.62 7.79
C PRO A 483 8.40 -12.66 9.15
N LEU A 484 8.48 -11.54 9.88
CA LEU A 484 7.70 -11.34 11.09
C LEU A 484 6.25 -11.00 10.73
N THR A 485 6.09 -10.29 9.61
CA THR A 485 4.80 -9.97 9.03
C THR A 485 4.75 -10.31 7.54
N VAL A 486 3.55 -10.42 6.98
CA VAL A 486 3.33 -10.73 5.55
C VAL A 486 3.54 -9.49 4.67
N PRO A 487 3.91 -9.61 3.39
CA PRO A 487 3.98 -8.48 2.45
C PRO A 487 2.74 -7.57 2.52
N GLN A 488 2.95 -6.25 2.42
CA GLN A 488 1.90 -5.22 2.48
C GLN A 488 1.13 -5.14 3.80
N SER A 489 1.73 -5.57 4.92
CA SER A 489 1.09 -5.50 6.25
C SER A 489 1.51 -4.28 7.08
N VAL A 490 2.51 -3.52 6.64
CA VAL A 490 2.91 -2.25 7.26
C VAL A 490 2.98 -1.14 6.20
N LEU A 491 3.11 0.13 6.58
CA LEU A 491 3.25 1.24 5.65
C LEU A 491 4.69 1.33 5.11
N ALA A 492 4.90 1.95 3.95
CA ALA A 492 6.26 2.27 3.53
C ALA A 492 6.84 3.32 4.48
N GLY A 493 8.14 3.19 4.82
CA GLY A 493 8.78 4.09 5.78
C GLY A 493 8.32 3.89 7.24
N THR A 494 7.64 2.78 7.55
CA THR A 494 7.20 2.47 8.93
C THR A 494 8.39 2.49 9.88
N GLY A 495 8.33 3.34 10.91
CA GLY A 495 9.21 3.26 12.08
C GLY A 495 8.94 2.01 12.90
N ILE A 496 9.99 1.44 13.50
CA ILE A 496 9.89 0.24 14.32
C ILE A 496 10.51 0.55 15.69
N ALA A 497 9.75 0.29 16.75
CA ALA A 497 10.26 0.30 18.12
C ALA A 497 10.09 -1.11 18.71
N VAL A 498 11.11 -1.59 19.41
CA VAL A 498 11.12 -2.92 20.04
C VAL A 498 11.69 -2.76 21.46
N TYR A 499 11.18 -3.56 22.39
CA TYR A 499 11.73 -3.69 23.73
C TYR A 499 11.77 -5.18 24.13
N SER A 500 12.55 -5.47 25.17
CA SER A 500 12.68 -6.79 25.79
C SER A 500 12.92 -6.58 27.29
N GLU A 501 12.35 -7.46 28.10
CA GLU A 501 12.46 -7.43 29.57
C GLU A 501 13.73 -8.10 30.08
N GLU A 502 14.32 -8.99 29.26
CA GLU A 502 15.47 -9.81 29.64
C GLU A 502 16.80 -9.30 29.05
N ALA A 503 16.75 -8.19 28.30
CA ALA A 503 17.83 -7.69 27.49
C ALA A 503 18.41 -6.39 28.04
N ASN A 504 19.71 -6.41 28.35
CA ASN A 504 20.54 -5.21 28.55
C ASN A 504 21.06 -4.70 27.22
#